data_AF-A0A1F5WUA6-F1
#
_entry.id   AF-A0A1F5WUA6-F1
#
_cell.length_a   1.000
_cell.length_b   1.000
_cell.length_c   1.000
_cell.angle_alpha   90.00
_cell.angle_beta   90.00
_cell.angle_gamma   90.00
#
_symmetry.space_group_name_H-M   'P 1'
#
loop_
_entity.id
_entity.type
_entity.pdbx_description
1 polymer ?
#
loop_
_entity_poly.entity_id
_entity_poly.type
_entity_poly.pdbx_seq_one_letter_code
_entity_poly.pdbx_strand_id
1 'polypeptide(L)'
;MIKMRNKIKNNAGIALLMAIYISSAASLLGLGILMLLYGQLGIAGSAKGSVVAFYAADTGLECALYGDLIDNRFSTSSPEAINNTVTINCNGSSQPVSTTLNDIDSDGDKDEGTFKFNYQVSSDACASVTAQKLSSGQTIISSFGENVPNCSISSVRTVQRGLEVTY
;
A
#
# COMPACT_ATOMS: atom_id res chain seq x y z
N MET A 1 -68.84 -60.64 13.56
CA MET A 1 -67.89 -60.04 12.59
C MET A 1 -66.86 -59.25 13.38
N ILE A 2 -65.64 -59.78 13.53
CA ILE A 2 -64.58 -59.20 14.39
C ILE A 2 -63.85 -58.10 13.61
N LYS A 3 -63.87 -56.87 14.14
CA LYS A 3 -63.23 -55.70 13.53
C LYS A 3 -61.83 -55.55 14.10
N MET A 4 -60.80 -55.96 13.35
CA MET A 4 -59.40 -55.75 13.75
C MET A 4 -59.04 -54.27 13.62
N ARG A 5 -58.73 -53.62 14.74
CA ARG A 5 -58.20 -52.25 14.79
C ARG A 5 -56.72 -52.27 14.41
N ASN A 6 -56.38 -51.65 13.28
CA ASN A 6 -55.02 -51.47 12.82
C ASN A 6 -54.32 -50.40 13.68
N LYS A 7 -53.25 -50.75 14.43
CA LYS A 7 -52.45 -49.78 15.18
C LYS A 7 -51.51 -49.06 14.22
N ILE A 8 -51.76 -47.78 13.98
CA ILE A 8 -50.85 -46.90 13.27
C ILE A 8 -49.57 -46.76 14.12
N LYS A 9 -48.42 -47.19 13.60
CA LYS A 9 -47.11 -47.07 14.28
C LYS A 9 -46.67 -45.60 14.26
N ASN A 10 -46.54 -45.01 15.44
CA ASN A 10 -46.32 -43.58 15.65
C ASN A 10 -44.82 -43.19 15.60
N ASN A 11 -44.11 -43.56 14.52
CA ASN A 11 -42.67 -43.31 14.36
C ASN A 11 -42.33 -41.92 13.80
N ALA A 12 -43.33 -41.09 13.47
CA ALA A 12 -43.15 -39.79 12.82
C ALA A 12 -42.41 -38.76 13.69
N GLY A 13 -42.53 -38.82 15.02
CA GLY A 13 -41.86 -37.89 15.93
C GLY A 13 -40.33 -38.02 15.95
N ILE A 14 -39.81 -39.24 15.81
CA ILE A 14 -38.35 -39.50 15.81
C ILE A 14 -37.74 -38.97 14.50
N ALA A 15 -38.43 -39.14 13.38
CA ALA A 15 -37.99 -38.62 12.08
C ALA A 15 -37.92 -37.08 12.08
N LEU A 16 -38.89 -36.40 12.69
CA LEU A 16 -38.89 -34.94 12.83
C LEU A 16 -37.71 -34.44 13.68
N LEU A 17 -37.45 -35.07 14.82
CA LEU A 17 -36.32 -34.71 15.68
C LEU A 17 -34.97 -34.91 14.96
N MET A 18 -34.83 -35.99 14.19
CA MET A 18 -33.61 -36.24 13.41
C MET A 18 -33.43 -35.19 12.30
N ALA A 19 -34.51 -34.79 11.62
CA ALA A 19 -34.46 -33.74 10.59
C ALA A 19 -34.04 -32.39 11.18
N ILE A 20 -34.56 -32.02 12.36
CA ILE A 20 -34.17 -30.78 13.05
C ILE A 20 -32.70 -30.83 13.48
N TYR A 21 -32.23 -31.97 13.98
CA TYR A 21 -30.83 -32.15 14.39
C TYR A 21 -29.85 -32.02 13.21
N ILE A 22 -30.15 -32.65 12.07
CA ILE A 22 -29.32 -32.53 10.87
C ILE A 22 -29.34 -31.10 10.34
N SER A 23 -30.52 -30.45 10.34
CA SER A 23 -30.67 -29.07 9.87
C SER A 23 -29.92 -28.06 10.76
N SER A 24 -29.93 -28.26 12.08
CA SER A 24 -29.19 -27.40 13.01
C SER A 24 -27.67 -27.60 12.87
N ALA A 25 -27.21 -28.85 12.73
CA ALA A 25 -25.81 -29.15 12.45
C ALA A 25 -25.34 -28.50 11.13
N ALA A 26 -26.13 -28.64 10.06
CA ALA A 26 -25.83 -28.00 8.77
C ALA A 26 -25.81 -26.47 8.88
N SER A 27 -26.73 -25.87 9.65
CA SER A 27 -26.77 -24.42 9.86
C SER A 27 -25.57 -23.91 10.65
N LEU A 28 -25.10 -24.65 11.67
CA LEU A 28 -23.89 -24.30 12.42
C LEU A 28 -22.65 -24.28 11.53
N LEU A 29 -22.51 -25.26 10.62
CA LEU A 29 -21.43 -25.28 9.64
C LEU A 29 -21.52 -24.07 8.69
N GLY A 30 -22.72 -23.76 8.19
CA GLY A 30 -22.95 -22.59 7.34
C GLY A 30 -22.59 -21.27 8.02
N LEU A 31 -22.99 -21.08 9.29
CA LEU A 31 -22.65 -19.92 10.09
C LEU A 31 -21.14 -19.81 10.35
N GLY A 32 -20.47 -20.93 10.62
CA GLY A 32 -19.02 -20.97 10.76
C GLY A 32 -18.30 -20.48 9.51
N ILE A 33 -18.71 -20.96 8.33
CA ILE A 33 -18.13 -20.50 7.05
C ILE A 33 -18.40 -19.02 6.81
N LEU A 34 -19.63 -18.54 7.09
CA LEU A 34 -19.98 -17.12 6.94
C LEU A 34 -19.11 -16.20 7.81
N MET A 35 -18.80 -16.59 9.05
CA MET A 35 -17.91 -15.82 9.92
C MET A 35 -16.48 -15.74 9.38
N LEU A 36 -15.97 -16.83 8.80
CA LEU A 36 -14.65 -16.85 8.17
C LEU A 36 -14.60 -15.92 6.95
N LEU A 37 -15.61 -16.00 6.08
CA LEU A 37 -15.71 -15.14 4.89
C LEU A 37 -15.79 -13.66 5.27
N TYR A 38 -16.53 -13.32 6.33
CA TYR A 38 -16.62 -11.94 6.81
C TYR A 38 -15.25 -11.38 7.23
N GLY A 39 -14.42 -12.18 7.90
CA GLY A 39 -13.05 -11.81 8.23
C GLY A 39 -12.16 -11.64 6.99
N GLN A 40 -12.26 -12.56 6.03
CA GLN A 40 -11.46 -12.52 4.80
C GLN A 40 -11.77 -11.29 3.93
N LEU A 41 -13.03 -10.84 3.88
CA LEU A 41 -13.41 -9.63 3.15
C LEU A 41 -12.69 -8.38 3.67
N GLY A 42 -12.48 -8.28 4.98
CA GLY A 42 -11.71 -7.19 5.58
C GLY A 42 -10.25 -7.17 5.12
N ILE A 43 -9.61 -8.35 5.11
CA ILE A 43 -8.21 -8.52 4.69
C ILE A 43 -8.05 -8.25 3.19
N ALA A 44 -9.01 -8.69 2.36
CA ALA A 44 -9.00 -8.49 0.92
C ALA A 44 -8.99 -6.99 0.53
N GLY A 45 -9.73 -6.15 1.28
CA GLY A 45 -9.70 -4.70 1.09
C GLY A 45 -8.31 -4.10 1.30
N SER A 46 -7.63 -4.49 2.38
CA SER A 46 -6.25 -4.05 2.68
C SER A 46 -5.22 -4.59 1.70
N ALA A 47 -5.42 -5.81 1.18
CA ALA A 47 -4.56 -6.40 0.15
C ALA A 47 -4.64 -5.60 -1.16
N LYS A 48 -5.84 -5.21 -1.60
CA LYS A 48 -6.02 -4.32 -2.76
C LYS A 48 -5.29 -2.98 -2.56
N GLY A 49 -5.48 -2.35 -1.40
CA GLY A 49 -4.77 -1.10 -1.06
C GLY A 49 -3.25 -1.27 -1.05
N SER A 50 -2.75 -2.43 -0.63
CA SER A 50 -1.31 -2.75 -0.62
C SER A 50 -0.70 -2.79 -2.02
N VAL A 51 -1.42 -3.36 -3.01
CA VAL A 51 -0.93 -3.42 -4.40
C VAL A 51 -0.81 -2.02 -4.99
N VAL A 52 -1.81 -1.16 -4.75
CA VAL A 52 -1.80 0.24 -5.22
C VAL A 52 -0.66 1.02 -4.57
N ALA A 53 -0.52 0.90 -3.25
CA ALA A 53 0.55 1.55 -2.50
C ALA A 53 1.95 1.06 -2.95
N PHE A 54 2.13 -0.23 -3.18
CA PHE A 54 3.41 -0.78 -3.63
C PHE A 54 3.75 -0.33 -5.06
N TYR A 55 2.78 -0.36 -5.97
CA TYR A 55 2.95 0.16 -7.33
C TYR A 55 3.33 1.64 -7.33
N ALA A 56 2.73 2.45 -6.45
CA ALA A 56 3.09 3.85 -6.32
C ALA A 56 4.53 4.02 -5.80
N ALA A 57 4.92 3.27 -4.76
CA ALA A 57 6.27 3.30 -4.21
C ALA A 57 7.32 2.97 -5.28
N ASP A 58 7.10 1.89 -6.04
CA ASP A 58 7.99 1.45 -7.13
C ASP A 58 8.12 2.51 -8.22
N THR A 59 6.98 3.07 -8.67
CA THR A 59 7.00 4.12 -9.70
C THR A 59 7.72 5.39 -9.22
N GLY A 60 7.53 5.79 -7.95
CA GLY A 60 8.23 6.93 -7.36
C GLY A 60 9.72 6.69 -7.21
N LEU A 61 10.11 5.46 -6.84
CA LEU A 61 11.50 5.04 -6.71
C LEU A 61 12.21 5.10 -8.06
N GLU A 62 11.61 4.51 -9.10
CA GLU A 62 12.14 4.52 -10.45
C GLU A 62 12.26 5.94 -11.01
N CYS A 63 11.30 6.83 -10.71
CA CYS A 63 11.43 8.23 -11.10
C CYS A 63 12.64 8.89 -10.45
N ALA A 64 12.83 8.73 -9.13
CA ALA A 64 13.98 9.29 -8.43
C ALA A 64 15.30 8.69 -8.90
N LEU A 65 15.35 7.38 -9.10
CA LEU A 65 16.54 6.68 -9.56
C LEU A 65 16.96 7.14 -10.96
N TYR A 66 15.98 7.27 -11.88
CA TYR A 66 16.23 7.83 -13.21
C TYR A 66 16.71 9.28 -13.12
N GLY A 67 16.04 10.10 -12.30
CA GLY A 67 16.41 11.51 -12.11
C GLY A 67 17.81 11.69 -11.53
N ASP A 68 18.26 10.79 -10.66
CA ASP A 68 19.62 10.83 -10.12
C ASP A 68 20.66 10.29 -11.12
N LEU A 69 20.47 9.06 -11.60
CA LEU A 69 21.51 8.36 -12.36
C LEU A 69 21.64 8.83 -13.81
N ILE A 70 20.55 9.29 -14.42
CA ILE A 70 20.52 9.68 -15.83
C ILE A 70 20.55 11.20 -15.97
N ASP A 71 19.69 11.91 -15.22
CA ASP A 71 19.54 13.36 -15.34
C ASP A 71 20.36 14.16 -14.31
N ASN A 72 21.04 13.50 -13.37
CA ASN A 72 21.87 14.10 -12.32
C ASN A 72 21.16 15.21 -11.51
N ARG A 73 19.87 15.02 -11.23
CA ARG A 73 19.01 16.04 -10.59
C ARG A 73 19.23 16.20 -9.09
N PHE A 74 19.84 15.23 -8.42
CA PHE A 74 20.16 15.32 -6.99
C PHE A 74 21.63 15.65 -6.74
N SER A 75 22.24 16.41 -7.65
CA SER A 75 23.56 17.01 -7.43
C SER A 75 23.49 18.07 -6.33
N THR A 76 24.31 17.91 -5.31
CA THR A 76 24.39 18.78 -4.12
C THR A 76 25.08 20.12 -4.39
N SER A 77 25.92 20.22 -5.42
CA SER A 77 26.63 21.44 -5.82
C SER A 77 25.97 22.19 -6.99
N SER A 78 24.87 21.67 -7.53
CA SER A 78 24.15 22.33 -8.62
C SER A 78 23.50 23.66 -8.18
N PRO A 79 23.48 24.70 -9.04
CA PRO A 79 22.77 25.94 -8.74
C PRO A 79 21.30 25.72 -8.40
N GLU A 80 20.66 24.74 -9.02
CA GLU A 80 19.27 24.37 -8.79
C GLU A 80 19.06 23.81 -7.37
N ALA A 81 19.96 22.95 -6.90
CA ALA A 81 19.92 22.42 -5.54
C ALA A 81 20.15 23.51 -4.49
N ILE A 82 21.12 24.40 -4.74
CA ILE A 82 21.45 25.52 -3.83
C ILE A 82 20.27 26.50 -3.71
N ASN A 83 19.61 26.81 -4.82
CA ASN A 83 18.47 27.72 -4.84
C ASN A 83 17.12 27.04 -4.55
N ASN A 84 17.13 25.74 -4.25
CA ASN A 84 15.92 24.94 -4.00
C ASN A 84 14.89 25.04 -5.15
N THR A 85 15.38 24.99 -6.40
CA THR A 85 14.57 25.06 -7.63
C THR A 85 14.64 23.76 -8.45
N VAL A 86 15.11 22.67 -7.84
CA VAL A 86 15.21 21.36 -8.49
C VAL A 86 13.82 20.88 -8.92
N THR A 87 13.74 20.42 -10.16
CA THR A 87 12.56 19.76 -10.72
C THR A 87 12.97 18.42 -11.31
N ILE A 88 12.11 17.42 -11.13
CA ILE A 88 12.27 16.07 -11.67
C ILE A 88 11.09 15.73 -12.57
N ASN A 89 11.33 15.05 -13.68
CA ASN A 89 10.27 14.66 -14.61
C ASN A 89 9.88 13.20 -14.39
N CYS A 90 8.68 12.97 -13.84
CA CYS A 90 8.12 11.64 -13.69
C CYS A 90 7.03 11.44 -14.76
N ASN A 91 7.30 10.59 -15.77
CA ASN A 91 6.33 10.24 -16.82
C ASN A 91 5.67 11.45 -17.51
N GLY A 92 6.46 12.48 -17.83
CA GLY A 92 5.98 13.72 -18.47
C GLY A 92 5.41 14.76 -17.50
N SER A 93 5.37 14.47 -16.20
CA SER A 93 4.89 15.38 -15.15
C SER A 93 6.06 15.89 -14.31
N SER A 94 6.32 17.20 -14.35
CA SER A 94 7.37 17.83 -13.55
C SER A 94 6.95 17.97 -12.08
N GLN A 95 7.70 17.33 -11.19
CA GLN A 95 7.53 17.46 -9.74
C GLN A 95 8.56 18.45 -9.18
N PRO A 96 8.14 19.42 -8.35
CA PRO A 96 9.07 20.24 -7.59
C PRO A 96 9.73 19.40 -6.50
N VAL A 97 11.04 19.56 -6.34
CA VAL A 97 11.84 18.83 -5.36
C VAL A 97 12.30 19.80 -4.27
N SER A 98 11.87 19.56 -3.05
CA SER A 98 12.36 20.26 -1.87
C SER A 98 13.73 19.74 -1.50
N THR A 99 14.71 20.62 -1.51
CA THR A 99 16.12 20.32 -1.27
C THR A 99 16.57 20.87 0.08
N THR A 100 17.38 20.12 0.80
CA THR A 100 18.02 20.51 2.06
C THR A 100 19.47 20.05 1.99
N LEU A 101 20.40 20.98 1.85
CA LEU A 101 21.83 20.69 1.72
C LEU A 101 22.54 20.93 3.05
N ASN A 102 23.32 19.95 3.48
CA ASN A 102 24.10 19.98 4.71
C ASN A 102 25.60 19.87 4.39
N ASP A 103 26.41 20.36 5.34
CA ASP A 103 27.87 20.56 5.26
C ASP A 103 28.36 21.58 4.23
N ILE A 104 29.49 22.21 4.54
CA ILE A 104 30.25 23.14 3.70
C ILE A 104 31.66 22.61 3.82
N ASP A 105 32.17 21.93 2.79
CA ASP A 105 33.61 21.74 2.73
C ASP A 105 34.28 23.12 2.55
N SER A 106 35.54 23.24 2.94
CA SER A 106 36.37 24.44 2.83
C SER A 106 36.48 24.97 1.40
N ASP A 107 36.18 24.14 0.38
CA ASP A 107 36.10 24.51 -1.04
C ASP A 107 34.70 25.03 -1.49
N GLY A 108 33.70 25.03 -0.60
CA GLY A 108 32.36 25.52 -0.86
C GLY A 108 31.39 24.49 -1.46
N ASP A 109 31.86 23.27 -1.71
CA ASP A 109 31.02 22.15 -2.13
C ASP A 109 30.22 21.54 -0.96
N LYS A 110 29.04 21.02 -1.32
CA LYS A 110 28.08 20.39 -0.40
C LYS A 110 28.20 18.89 -0.55
N ASP A 111 28.67 18.19 0.47
CA ASP A 111 28.83 16.73 0.40
C ASP A 111 27.54 15.97 0.77
N GLU A 112 26.60 16.64 1.45
CA GLU A 112 25.34 16.03 1.90
C GLU A 112 24.12 16.79 1.41
N GLY A 113 23.09 16.04 1.02
CA GLY A 113 21.84 16.62 0.54
C GLY A 113 20.65 15.70 0.69
N THR A 114 19.52 16.26 1.07
CA THR A 114 18.23 15.57 1.11
C THR A 114 17.29 16.21 0.10
N PHE A 115 16.70 15.41 -0.77
CA PHE A 115 15.81 15.81 -1.84
C PHE A 115 14.47 15.10 -1.64
N LYS A 116 13.38 15.86 -1.56
CA LYS A 116 12.05 15.34 -1.25
C LYS A 116 11.03 15.81 -2.28
N PHE A 117 10.23 14.89 -2.79
CA PHE A 117 9.09 15.24 -3.64
C PHE A 117 7.95 14.25 -3.44
N ASN A 118 6.74 14.72 -3.74
CA ASN A 118 5.58 13.86 -3.85
C ASN A 118 5.25 13.69 -5.33
N TYR A 119 4.81 12.49 -5.70
CA TYR A 119 4.45 12.16 -7.07
C TYR A 119 3.08 11.48 -7.09
N GLN A 120 2.14 12.13 -7.77
CA GLN A 120 0.83 11.55 -8.06
C GLN A 120 0.95 10.55 -9.22
N VAL A 121 1.04 9.26 -8.89
CA VAL A 121 1.16 8.19 -9.89
C VAL A 121 -0.16 7.96 -10.63
N SER A 122 -1.29 8.06 -9.92
CA SER A 122 -2.63 7.96 -10.50
C SER A 122 -3.67 8.70 -9.63
N SER A 123 -4.96 8.63 -9.97
CA SER A 123 -6.02 9.28 -9.18
C SER A 123 -6.05 8.88 -7.70
N ASP A 124 -5.67 7.64 -7.40
CA ASP A 124 -5.77 7.03 -6.05
C ASP A 124 -4.44 6.43 -5.57
N ALA A 125 -3.33 6.88 -6.16
CA ALA A 125 -2.01 6.37 -5.84
C ALA A 125 -1.00 7.51 -5.81
N CYS A 126 -0.34 7.70 -4.68
CA CYS A 126 0.69 8.71 -4.49
C CYS A 126 1.97 8.07 -3.96
N ALA A 127 3.12 8.60 -4.38
CA ALA A 127 4.42 8.27 -3.81
C ALA A 127 5.03 9.50 -3.12
N SER A 128 5.58 9.30 -1.92
CA SER A 128 6.43 10.27 -1.23
C SER A 128 7.86 9.76 -1.28
N VAL A 129 8.73 10.50 -1.96
CA VAL A 129 10.08 10.07 -2.26
C VAL A 129 11.08 10.97 -1.55
N THR A 130 12.09 10.34 -0.95
CA THR A 130 13.23 11.01 -0.32
C THR A 130 14.51 10.40 -0.86
N ALA A 131 15.33 11.22 -1.51
CA ALA A 131 16.70 10.86 -1.87
C ALA A 131 17.68 11.57 -0.93
N GLN A 132 18.66 10.85 -0.42
CA GLN A 132 19.69 11.34 0.48
C GLN A 132 21.06 11.04 -0.11
N LYS A 133 21.87 12.07 -0.28
CA LYS A 133 23.31 12.02 -0.58
C LYS A 133 24.06 12.17 0.73
N LEU A 134 24.88 11.18 1.07
CA LEU A 134 25.72 11.19 2.27
C LEU A 134 27.16 11.57 1.90
N SER A 135 27.89 12.12 2.88
CA SER A 135 29.30 12.49 2.75
C SER A 135 30.23 11.31 2.45
N SER A 136 29.76 10.08 2.72
CA SER A 136 30.44 8.85 2.34
C SER A 136 30.41 8.54 0.83
N GLY A 137 29.69 9.36 0.04
CA GLY A 137 29.44 9.12 -1.38
C GLY A 137 28.25 8.18 -1.65
N GLN A 138 27.62 7.65 -0.60
CA GLN A 138 26.45 6.78 -0.70
C GLN A 138 25.19 7.59 -0.99
N THR A 139 24.31 7.05 -1.83
CA THR A 139 22.96 7.57 -2.09
C THR A 139 21.92 6.60 -1.55
N ILE A 140 20.98 7.10 -0.76
CA ILE A 140 19.82 6.33 -0.27
C ILE A 140 18.57 6.96 -0.86
N ILE A 141 17.79 6.18 -1.60
CA ILE A 141 16.49 6.60 -2.12
C ILE A 141 15.41 5.75 -1.46
N SER A 142 14.57 6.38 -0.65
CA SER A 142 13.39 5.77 -0.05
C SER A 142 12.13 6.31 -0.71
N SER A 143 11.24 5.43 -1.15
CA SER A 143 9.96 5.78 -1.75
C SER A 143 8.83 5.10 -1.00
N PHE A 144 7.88 5.89 -0.51
CA PHE A 144 6.70 5.42 0.21
C PHE A 144 5.45 5.70 -0.61
N GLY A 145 4.80 4.64 -1.06
CA GLY A 145 3.54 4.73 -1.78
C GLY A 145 2.32 4.55 -0.89
N GLU A 146 1.25 5.25 -1.22
CA GLU A 146 -0.01 5.32 -0.48
C GLU A 146 -1.20 5.21 -1.44
N ASN A 147 -2.27 4.54 -1.01
CA ASN A 147 -3.53 4.45 -1.76
C ASN A 147 -4.45 5.66 -1.51
N VAL A 148 -3.91 6.88 -1.65
CA VAL A 148 -4.63 8.13 -1.40
C VAL A 148 -4.72 8.99 -2.65
N PRO A 149 -5.82 9.74 -2.80
CA PRO A 149 -5.92 10.75 -3.84
C PRO A 149 -5.14 12.01 -3.45
N ASN A 150 -4.60 12.69 -4.47
CA ASN A 150 -3.99 14.02 -4.38
C ASN A 150 -2.84 14.11 -3.38
N CYS A 151 -2.13 13.00 -3.15
CA CYS A 151 -1.06 12.91 -2.17
C CYS A 151 -1.43 13.47 -0.79
N SER A 152 -2.71 13.34 -0.43
CA SER A 152 -3.30 13.94 0.75
C SER A 152 -4.03 12.85 1.54
N ILE A 153 -3.57 12.58 2.75
CA ILE A 153 -4.17 11.62 3.67
C ILE A 153 -5.56 12.11 4.10
N SER A 154 -6.60 11.63 3.41
CA SER A 154 -8.00 12.00 3.67
C SER A 154 -8.83 10.89 4.33
N SER A 155 -8.28 9.68 4.48
CA SER A 155 -9.04 8.50 4.90
C SER A 155 -8.32 7.63 5.93
N VAL A 156 -9.09 7.08 6.88
CA VAL A 156 -8.65 6.13 7.93
C VAL A 156 -8.27 4.74 7.39
N ARG A 157 -8.50 4.46 6.10
CA ARG A 157 -8.17 3.19 5.43
C ARG A 157 -6.98 3.32 4.47
N THR A 158 -6.04 4.21 4.82
CA THR A 158 -4.80 4.37 4.07
C THR A 158 -3.86 3.21 4.37
N VAL A 159 -3.32 2.61 3.31
CA VAL A 159 -2.30 1.59 3.31
C VAL A 159 -1.05 2.23 2.71
N GLN A 160 0.06 2.05 3.41
CA GLN A 160 1.37 2.50 2.96
C GLN A 160 2.29 1.30 2.72
N ARG A 161 3.10 1.39 1.66
CA ARG A 161 4.18 0.44 1.33
C ARG A 161 5.41 1.23 0.95
N GLY A 162 6.58 0.74 1.33
CA GLY A 162 7.85 1.44 1.10
C GLY A 162 8.86 0.55 0.41
N LEU A 163 9.72 1.17 -0.40
CA LEU A 163 10.90 0.60 -1.00
C LEU A 163 12.09 1.51 -0.72
N GLU A 164 13.26 0.92 -0.54
CA GLU A 164 14.50 1.64 -0.33
C GLU A 164 15.60 1.00 -1.17
N VAL A 165 16.38 1.85 -1.83
CA VAL A 165 17.54 1.45 -2.61
C VAL A 165 18.72 2.30 -2.16
N THR A 166 19.84 1.63 -1.97
CA THR A 166 21.10 2.25 -1.55
C THR A 166 22.20 1.86 -2.52
N TYR A 167 22.97 2.83 -3.00
CA TYR A 167 24.12 2.61 -3.89
C TYR A 167 25.24 3.60 -3.63
#